data_AF-A0A9R0I678-F1
#
_entry.id   AF-A0A9R0I678-F1
#
_cell.length_a   1.000
_cell.length_b   1.000
_cell.length_c   1.000
_cell.angle_alpha   90.00
_cell.angle_beta   90.00
_cell.angle_gamma   90.00
#
_symmetry.space_group_name_H-M   'P 1'
#
loop_
_entity.id
_entity.type
_entity.pdbx_description
1 polymer ?
#
loop_
_entity_poly.entity_id
_entity_poly.type
_entity_poly.pdbx_seq_one_letter_code
_entity_poly.pdbx_strand_id
1 'polypeptide(L)'
;MASVQQHRSATHFSAGKAQASTGQESKKEAQQAHDLLLANSKEKAKVSQDELVLVTGVMKNLQPCGIMLNKSHDWKGQFIAKPPDKTIGEHASGAFVHQGAPWQGNLPVVVGSKGSMIYGHFDNHVPPKLGWLLAWDKPDNPNELNKVYVEAGHLTKLMKMEWSEIERKLEASRSESHCWDGETGALAAADIKNYGDKLTLLRATFDHSPSIK
;
A
#
# COMPACT_ATOMS: atom_id res chain seq x y z
N MET A 1 34.69 -18.18 -40.18
CA MET A 1 33.69 -18.93 -39.39
C MET A 1 33.70 -18.36 -37.99
N ALA A 2 32.63 -17.65 -37.59
CA ALA A 2 32.61 -16.87 -36.36
C ALA A 2 31.28 -17.02 -35.62
N SER A 3 31.42 -17.36 -34.34
CA SER A 3 30.64 -16.99 -33.16
C SER A 3 29.16 -17.38 -33.02
N VAL A 4 28.94 -18.29 -32.08
CA VAL A 4 27.69 -18.49 -31.33
C VAL A 4 27.58 -17.37 -30.28
N GLN A 5 26.46 -16.65 -30.23
CA GLN A 5 25.96 -16.12 -28.96
C GLN A 5 24.46 -15.80 -28.99
N GLN A 6 23.74 -16.47 -28.09
CA GLN A 6 22.37 -16.20 -27.69
C GLN A 6 22.26 -14.78 -27.10
N HIS A 7 21.21 -14.03 -27.46
CA HIS A 7 20.76 -12.89 -26.67
C HIS A 7 19.51 -13.29 -25.88
N ARG A 8 19.73 -13.71 -24.64
CA ARG A 8 18.76 -13.60 -23.55
C ARG A 8 18.98 -12.22 -22.92
N SER A 9 18.04 -11.30 -23.07
CA SER A 9 18.07 -10.03 -22.35
C SER A 9 17.42 -10.22 -20.99
N ALA A 10 18.24 -10.63 -20.01
CA ALA A 10 17.96 -10.47 -18.60
C ALA A 10 18.66 -9.18 -18.12
N THR A 11 17.84 -8.28 -17.59
CA THR A 11 18.09 -7.41 -16.44
C THR A 11 19.48 -6.78 -16.27
N HIS A 12 19.54 -5.44 -16.37
CA HIS A 12 20.55 -4.64 -15.69
C HIS A 12 19.86 -3.59 -14.81
N PHE A 13 19.53 -3.99 -13.57
CA PHE A 13 19.47 -3.04 -12.45
C PHE A 13 20.93 -2.64 -12.16
N SER A 14 21.30 -1.41 -12.51
CA SER A 14 22.62 -0.87 -12.15
C SER A 14 22.67 -0.58 -10.65
N ALA A 15 23.32 -1.50 -9.93
CA ALA A 15 23.74 -1.31 -8.55
C ALA A 15 24.96 -0.38 -8.50
N GLY A 16 24.84 0.73 -7.77
CA GLY A 16 25.94 1.62 -7.45
C GLY A 16 25.58 3.09 -7.65
N LYS A 17 25.29 3.78 -6.53
CA LYS A 17 24.94 5.22 -6.36
C LYS A 17 23.46 5.64 -6.27
N ALA A 18 22.49 4.76 -6.54
CA ALA A 18 21.06 5.10 -6.43
C ALA A 18 20.42 4.91 -5.04
N GLN A 19 21.10 4.30 -4.06
CA GLN A 19 20.47 3.99 -2.76
C GLN A 19 20.33 5.20 -1.81
N ALA A 20 21.16 6.24 -1.96
CA ALA A 20 21.11 7.41 -1.08
C ALA A 20 20.00 8.41 -1.49
N SER A 21 19.80 8.62 -2.80
CA SER A 21 18.81 9.56 -3.32
C SER A 21 17.38 9.04 -3.16
N THR A 22 17.12 7.76 -3.46
CA THR A 22 15.79 7.15 -3.29
C THR A 22 15.39 7.06 -1.81
N GLY A 23 16.35 6.84 -0.91
CA GLY A 23 16.12 6.85 0.54
C GLY A 23 15.72 8.23 1.08
N GLN A 24 16.35 9.31 0.60
CA GLN A 24 15.99 10.68 1.00
C GLN A 24 14.67 11.15 0.40
N GLU A 25 14.38 10.81 -0.86
CA GLU A 25 13.15 11.21 -1.53
C GLU A 25 11.94 10.51 -0.90
N SER A 26 12.03 9.21 -0.61
CA SER A 26 10.99 8.50 0.12
C SER A 26 10.86 8.92 1.59
N LYS A 27 11.96 9.33 2.25
CA LYS A 27 11.87 9.98 3.58
C LYS A 27 11.15 11.31 3.51
N LYS A 28 11.45 12.11 2.50
CA LYS A 28 10.83 13.42 2.29
C LYS A 28 9.36 13.27 1.94
N GLU A 29 8.98 12.30 1.11
CA GLU A 29 7.58 12.00 0.77
C GLU A 29 6.80 11.46 1.98
N ALA A 30 7.38 10.56 2.77
CA ALA A 30 6.75 10.05 3.99
C ALA A 30 6.60 11.14 5.06
N GLN A 31 7.64 11.95 5.25
CA GLN A 31 7.64 13.07 6.20
C GLN A 31 6.70 14.18 5.72
N GLN A 32 6.69 14.52 4.43
CA GLN A 32 5.77 15.49 3.87
C GLN A 32 4.33 14.99 3.91
N ALA A 33 4.06 13.72 3.60
CA ALA A 33 2.71 13.16 3.74
C ALA A 33 2.27 13.18 5.20
N HIS A 34 3.15 12.79 6.13
CA HIS A 34 2.89 12.86 7.56
C HIS A 34 2.62 14.30 8.04
N ASP A 35 3.50 15.24 7.70
CA ASP A 35 3.41 16.64 8.13
C ASP A 35 2.21 17.37 7.47
N LEU A 36 1.88 17.05 6.21
CA LEU A 36 0.72 17.62 5.49
C LEU A 36 -0.61 17.09 6.05
N LEU A 37 -0.64 15.84 6.52
CA LEU A 37 -1.82 15.24 7.18
C LEU A 37 -1.98 15.75 8.62
N LEU A 38 -0.87 16.02 9.33
CA LEU A 38 -0.90 16.69 10.64
C LEU A 38 -1.31 18.17 10.55
N ALA A 39 -0.94 18.88 9.48
CA ALA A 39 -1.33 20.29 9.30
C ALA A 39 -2.82 20.48 8.98
N ASN A 40 -3.47 19.48 8.37
CA ASN A 40 -4.89 19.53 7.97
C ASN A 40 -5.86 19.00 9.04
N SER A 41 -5.38 18.30 10.07
CA SER A 41 -6.21 17.83 11.18
C SER A 41 -6.37 18.93 12.23
N LYS A 42 -7.46 19.71 12.15
CA LYS A 42 -7.88 20.67 13.19
C LYS A 42 -8.38 20.01 14.49
N GLU A 43 -8.32 18.68 14.61
CA GLU A 43 -8.76 17.97 15.81
C GLU A 43 -7.59 17.31 16.54
N LYS A 44 -7.43 17.73 17.79
CA LYS A 44 -6.49 17.20 18.78
C LYS A 44 -6.60 15.68 18.91
N ALA A 45 -5.62 14.95 18.41
CA ALA A 45 -5.28 13.64 18.95
C ALA A 45 -4.15 13.79 19.99
N LYS A 46 -4.51 14.15 21.23
CA LYS A 46 -3.65 13.93 22.42
C LYS A 46 -3.73 12.45 22.82
N VAL A 47 -3.33 11.55 21.93
CA VAL A 47 -2.96 10.19 22.31
C VAL A 47 -1.46 10.11 22.05
N SER A 48 -0.71 9.67 23.06
CA SER A 48 0.75 9.53 23.04
C SER A 48 1.21 8.81 21.77
N GLN A 49 1.52 9.59 20.72
CA GLN A 49 2.06 9.08 19.46
C GLN A 49 3.38 8.33 19.69
N ASP A 50 4.05 8.56 20.83
CA ASP A 50 5.25 7.86 21.27
C ASP A 50 5.04 6.38 21.62
N GLU A 51 3.79 5.92 21.83
CA GLU A 51 3.54 4.56 22.28
C GLU A 51 3.01 3.58 21.23
N LEU A 52 2.30 4.05 20.20
CA LEU A 52 1.61 3.18 19.25
C LEU A 52 2.33 3.12 17.90
N VAL A 53 2.21 1.99 17.21
CA VAL A 53 2.71 1.86 15.83
C VAL A 53 1.91 2.74 14.86
N LEU A 54 2.59 3.38 13.93
CA LEU A 54 2.04 4.19 12.86
C LEU A 54 2.46 3.64 11.50
N VAL A 55 1.48 3.45 10.62
CA VAL A 55 1.68 3.14 9.21
C VAL A 55 1.27 4.36 8.40
N THR A 56 2.27 5.04 7.83
CA THR A 56 2.04 6.08 6.82
C THR A 56 2.03 5.40 5.46
N GLY A 57 0.91 5.42 4.77
CA GLY A 57 0.77 4.84 3.45
C GLY A 57 0.78 5.89 2.36
N VAL A 58 1.55 5.63 1.30
CA VAL A 58 1.57 6.43 0.07
C VAL A 58 1.18 5.52 -1.09
N MET A 59 0.13 5.89 -1.81
CA MET A 59 -0.38 5.14 -2.96
C MET A 59 -0.23 5.99 -4.20
N LYS A 60 0.44 5.46 -5.23
CA LYS A 60 0.62 6.12 -6.51
C LYS A 60 -0.24 5.45 -7.55
N ASN A 61 -1.15 6.21 -8.15
CA ASN A 61 -1.87 5.80 -9.33
C ASN A 61 -0.98 6.10 -10.55
N LEU A 62 -0.58 5.09 -11.30
CA LEU A 62 0.19 5.24 -12.53
C LEU A 62 -0.69 5.21 -13.78
N GLN A 63 -1.99 5.03 -13.61
CA GLN A 63 -2.93 4.90 -14.71
C GLN A 63 -3.36 6.28 -15.24
N PRO A 64 -3.79 6.32 -16.52
CA PRO A 64 -4.37 7.52 -17.13
C PRO A 64 -5.82 7.77 -16.70
N CYS A 65 -6.32 7.06 -15.69
CA CYS A 65 -7.68 7.22 -15.15
C CYS A 65 -7.62 7.29 -13.63
N GLY A 66 -8.48 8.09 -13.02
CA GLY A 66 -8.58 8.17 -11.56
C GLY A 66 -9.06 6.87 -10.92
N ILE A 67 -8.61 6.61 -9.70
CA ILE A 67 -9.07 5.50 -8.85
C ILE A 67 -9.74 6.02 -7.58
N MET A 68 -10.76 5.32 -7.11
CA MET A 68 -11.49 5.67 -5.89
C MET A 68 -11.49 4.52 -4.90
N LEU A 69 -11.55 4.86 -3.60
CA LEU A 69 -11.69 3.86 -2.55
C LEU A 69 -13.12 3.30 -2.59
N ASN A 70 -13.26 1.98 -2.73
CA ASN A 70 -14.55 1.30 -2.74
C ASN A 70 -14.88 0.64 -1.40
N LYS A 71 -13.87 0.08 -0.72
CA LYS A 71 -14.06 -0.72 0.50
C LYS A 71 -12.81 -0.61 1.37
N SER A 72 -12.96 -0.52 2.68
CA SER A 72 -11.85 -0.61 3.63
C SER A 72 -12.26 -1.45 4.84
N HIS A 73 -11.27 -1.96 5.56
CA HIS A 73 -11.48 -2.75 6.76
C HIS A 73 -10.27 -2.64 7.70
N ASP A 74 -10.54 -2.43 8.99
CA ASP A 74 -9.54 -2.31 10.03
C ASP A 74 -9.68 -3.53 10.96
N TRP A 75 -8.66 -4.40 11.00
CA TRP A 75 -8.62 -5.54 11.93
C TRP A 75 -8.04 -5.13 13.29
N LYS A 76 -6.99 -4.30 13.27
CA LYS A 76 -6.31 -3.79 14.46
C LYS A 76 -5.92 -2.34 14.22
N GLY A 77 -6.32 -1.45 15.11
CA GLY A 77 -6.04 -0.03 14.95
C GLY A 77 -7.15 0.74 14.24
N GLN A 78 -6.83 1.94 13.76
CA GLN A 78 -7.76 2.82 13.08
C GLN A 78 -7.04 3.86 12.20
N PHE A 79 -7.74 4.39 11.20
CA PHE A 79 -7.27 5.55 10.45
C PHE A 79 -7.29 6.82 11.30
N ILE A 80 -6.14 7.47 11.46
CA ILE A 80 -6.06 8.86 11.93
C ILE A 80 -6.30 9.81 10.74
N ALA A 81 -5.76 9.44 9.57
CA ALA A 81 -5.98 10.16 8.34
C ALA A 81 -6.40 9.17 7.26
N LYS A 82 -7.66 9.26 6.83
CA LYS A 82 -8.19 8.40 5.77
C LYS A 82 -7.57 8.76 4.43
N PRO A 83 -7.46 7.79 3.51
CA PRO A 83 -7.14 8.11 2.12
C PRO A 83 -8.19 9.08 1.53
N PRO A 84 -7.86 9.81 0.44
CA PRO A 84 -8.76 10.82 -0.12
C PRO A 84 -10.14 10.26 -0.49
N ASP A 85 -11.21 10.83 0.07
CA ASP A 85 -12.61 10.45 -0.23
C ASP A 85 -13.02 10.78 -1.68
N LYS A 86 -12.31 11.75 -2.26
CA LYS A 86 -12.39 12.29 -3.63
C LYS A 86 -12.22 11.22 -4.71
N THR A 87 -10.96 11.02 -5.05
CA THR A 87 -10.38 10.11 -6.06
C THR A 87 -8.87 10.34 -5.96
N ILE A 88 -8.04 9.32 -6.18
CA ILE A 88 -6.64 9.54 -6.56
C ILE A 88 -6.64 9.74 -8.08
N GLY A 89 -6.36 10.97 -8.52
CA GLY A 89 -6.39 11.34 -9.93
C GLY A 89 -5.39 10.58 -10.80
N GLU A 90 -5.44 10.88 -12.10
CA GLU A 90 -4.52 10.34 -13.10
C GLU A 90 -3.07 10.69 -12.74
N HIS A 91 -2.17 9.69 -12.75
CA HIS A 91 -0.76 9.87 -12.39
C HIS A 91 -0.52 10.55 -11.02
N ALA A 92 -1.51 10.54 -10.13
CA ALA A 92 -1.47 11.23 -8.85
C ALA A 92 -1.14 10.28 -7.68
N SER A 93 -0.85 10.87 -6.53
CA SER A 93 -0.60 10.14 -5.29
C SER A 93 -1.67 10.46 -4.24
N GLY A 94 -2.08 9.44 -3.49
CA GLY A 94 -2.85 9.55 -2.26
C GLY A 94 -2.00 9.16 -1.06
N ALA A 95 -2.39 9.62 0.12
CA ALA A 95 -1.74 9.24 1.37
C ALA A 95 -2.77 8.96 2.47
N PHE A 96 -2.40 8.11 3.42
CA PHE A 96 -3.18 7.81 4.62
C PHE A 96 -2.26 7.57 5.81
N VAL A 97 -2.83 7.66 7.02
CA VAL A 97 -2.15 7.28 8.26
C VAL A 97 -3.07 6.34 9.05
N HIS A 98 -2.56 5.15 9.35
CA HIS A 98 -3.23 4.14 10.15
C HIS A 98 -2.42 3.82 11.40
N GLN A 99 -3.02 3.97 12.56
CA GLN A 99 -2.39 3.79 13.86
C GLN A 99 -2.84 2.47 14.48
N GLY A 100 -1.97 1.81 15.25
CA GLY A 100 -2.35 0.72 16.15
C GLY A 100 -3.34 1.18 17.22
N ALA A 101 -3.83 0.25 18.04
CA ALA A 101 -4.73 0.58 19.14
C ALA A 101 -4.07 0.27 20.49
N PRO A 102 -4.32 1.06 21.55
CA PRO A 102 -3.84 0.75 22.89
C PRO A 102 -4.60 -0.39 23.59
N TRP A 103 -5.63 -0.94 22.93
CA TRP A 103 -6.58 -1.87 23.52
C TRP A 103 -6.89 -3.01 22.55
N GLN A 104 -7.09 -4.21 23.10
CA GLN A 104 -7.70 -5.33 22.40
C GLN A 104 -8.96 -5.75 23.17
N GLY A 105 -10.14 -5.31 22.69
CA GLY A 105 -11.38 -5.42 23.45
C GLY A 105 -11.31 -4.60 24.74
N ASN A 106 -11.48 -5.25 25.88
CA ASN A 106 -11.43 -4.59 27.20
C ASN A 106 -10.05 -4.64 27.86
N LEU A 107 -9.03 -5.20 27.21
CA LEU A 107 -7.68 -5.34 27.77
C LEU A 107 -6.75 -4.24 27.24
N PRO A 108 -5.95 -3.59 28.12
CA PRO A 108 -4.92 -2.64 27.74
C PRO A 108 -3.72 -3.40 27.17
N VAL A 109 -3.80 -3.76 25.89
CA VAL A 109 -2.72 -4.37 25.13
C VAL A 109 -2.53 -3.53 23.89
N VAL A 110 -1.32 -2.98 23.72
CA VAL A 110 -0.94 -2.30 22.49
C VAL A 110 -0.97 -3.32 21.36
N VAL A 111 -1.86 -3.09 20.39
CA VAL A 111 -1.96 -3.90 19.19
C VAL A 111 -1.37 -3.15 18.01
N GLY A 112 -0.80 -3.94 17.11
CA GLY A 112 -0.28 -3.47 15.83
C GLY A 112 -1.33 -2.75 14.96
N SER A 113 -0.89 -2.28 13.80
CA SER A 113 -1.71 -1.64 12.78
C SER A 113 -1.96 -2.64 11.65
N LYS A 114 -3.21 -3.08 11.50
CA LYS A 114 -3.60 -4.07 10.49
C LYS A 114 -4.89 -3.64 9.81
N GLY A 115 -4.84 -3.47 8.49
CA GLY A 115 -5.96 -2.97 7.70
C GLY A 115 -5.86 -3.34 6.22
N SER A 116 -6.94 -3.08 5.50
CA SER A 116 -7.03 -3.29 4.05
C SER A 116 -7.93 -2.27 3.38
N MET A 117 -7.66 -2.03 2.11
CA MET A 117 -8.40 -1.15 1.22
C MET A 117 -8.51 -1.77 -0.17
N ILE A 118 -9.64 -1.53 -0.83
CA ILE A 118 -9.89 -1.89 -2.21
C ILE A 118 -10.20 -0.62 -2.99
N TYR A 119 -9.37 -0.36 -4.00
CA TYR A 119 -9.55 0.70 -4.98
C TYR A 119 -10.12 0.14 -6.28
N GLY A 120 -10.85 0.97 -7.00
CA GLY A 120 -11.37 0.68 -8.32
C GLY A 120 -11.32 1.92 -9.20
N HIS A 121 -11.46 1.74 -10.51
CA HIS A 121 -11.63 2.86 -11.43
C HIS A 121 -12.78 3.78 -11.01
N PHE A 122 -12.53 5.09 -11.07
CA PHE A 122 -13.54 6.11 -10.79
C PHE A 122 -14.66 6.10 -11.84
N ASP A 123 -14.28 5.99 -13.11
CA ASP A 123 -15.25 5.96 -14.20
C ASP A 123 -15.85 4.56 -14.35
N ASN A 124 -17.12 4.45 -13.98
CA ASN A 124 -17.90 3.22 -14.07
C ASN A 124 -18.27 2.84 -15.52
N HIS A 125 -17.96 3.67 -16.51
CA HIS A 125 -18.39 3.52 -17.90
C HIS A 125 -17.40 2.80 -18.81
N VAL A 126 -16.18 2.47 -18.36
CA VAL A 126 -15.18 1.75 -19.17
C VAL A 126 -14.98 0.31 -18.65
N PRO A 127 -15.56 -0.71 -19.29
CA PRO A 127 -15.25 -2.11 -19.02
C PRO A 127 -13.88 -2.50 -19.63
N PRO A 128 -13.12 -3.41 -19.00
CA PRO A 128 -13.40 -4.07 -17.73
C PRO A 128 -13.06 -3.18 -16.52
N LYS A 129 -13.92 -3.23 -15.48
CA LYS A 129 -13.67 -2.50 -14.23
C LYS A 129 -12.50 -3.14 -13.50
N LEU A 130 -11.37 -2.43 -13.46
CA LEU A 130 -10.18 -2.86 -12.74
C LEU A 130 -10.26 -2.43 -11.27
N GLY A 131 -9.59 -3.18 -10.43
CA GLY A 131 -9.42 -2.86 -9.03
C GLY A 131 -8.09 -3.34 -8.48
N TRP A 132 -7.72 -2.75 -7.35
CA TRP A 132 -6.49 -3.03 -6.61
C TRP A 132 -6.81 -3.16 -5.14
N LEU A 133 -6.45 -4.30 -4.58
CA LEU A 133 -6.49 -4.55 -3.16
C LEU A 133 -5.12 -4.23 -2.58
N LEU A 134 -5.12 -3.55 -1.45
CA LEU A 134 -3.96 -3.34 -0.59
C LEU A 134 -4.32 -3.79 0.83
N ALA A 135 -3.46 -4.57 1.46
CA ALA A 135 -3.58 -4.95 2.86
C ALA A 135 -2.21 -4.89 3.54
N TRP A 136 -2.20 -4.61 4.84
CA TRP A 136 -0.97 -4.49 5.61
C TRP A 136 -1.14 -5.02 7.03
N ASP A 137 -0.02 -5.44 7.60
CA ASP A 137 0.13 -5.73 9.02
C ASP A 137 1.47 -5.17 9.51
N LYS A 138 1.40 -4.22 10.44
CA LYS A 138 2.52 -3.73 11.23
C LYS A 138 2.29 -4.21 12.67
N PRO A 139 2.94 -5.29 13.11
CA PRO A 139 2.86 -5.73 14.50
C PRO A 139 3.48 -4.70 15.45
N ASP A 140 3.04 -4.69 16.70
CA ASP A 140 3.67 -3.89 17.76
C ASP A 140 5.04 -4.45 18.14
N ASN A 141 5.14 -5.78 18.22
CA ASN A 141 6.37 -6.49 18.51
C ASN A 141 7.41 -6.27 17.39
N PRO A 142 8.59 -5.72 17.70
CA PRO A 142 9.62 -5.43 16.69
C PRO A 142 10.27 -6.70 16.11
N ASN A 143 10.11 -7.86 16.77
CA ASN A 143 10.61 -9.15 16.27
C ASN A 143 9.71 -9.77 15.20
N GLU A 144 8.49 -9.27 15.04
CA GLU A 144 7.56 -9.75 14.03
C GLU A 144 7.74 -8.97 12.72
N LEU A 145 7.60 -9.69 11.60
CA LEU A 145 7.79 -9.11 10.28
C LEU A 145 6.58 -8.26 9.89
N ASN A 146 6.85 -7.07 9.35
CA ASN A 146 5.83 -6.32 8.65
C ASN A 146 5.39 -7.06 7.40
N LYS A 147 4.09 -7.07 7.15
CA LYS A 147 3.49 -7.74 5.99
C LYS A 147 2.72 -6.73 5.17
N VAL A 148 2.82 -6.88 3.86
CA VAL A 148 2.00 -6.17 2.90
C VAL A 148 1.52 -7.17 1.86
N TYR A 149 0.29 -6.99 1.41
CA TYR A 149 -0.31 -7.83 0.40
C TYR A 149 -1.05 -6.96 -0.60
N VAL A 150 -0.90 -7.31 -1.88
CA VAL A 150 -1.64 -6.68 -2.96
C VAL A 150 -2.23 -7.71 -3.90
N GLU A 151 -3.40 -7.40 -4.44
CA GLU A 151 -4.03 -8.15 -5.53
C GLU A 151 -4.57 -7.16 -6.56
N ALA A 152 -4.43 -7.46 -7.84
CA ALA A 152 -4.96 -6.65 -8.94
C ALA A 152 -5.85 -7.51 -9.83
N GLY A 153 -6.81 -6.89 -10.52
CA GLY A 153 -7.63 -7.56 -11.51
C GLY A 153 -9.03 -6.98 -11.60
N HIS A 154 -10.03 -7.82 -11.88
CA HIS A 154 -11.43 -7.38 -11.91
C HIS A 154 -11.92 -6.89 -10.55
N LEU A 155 -12.42 -5.66 -10.50
CA LEU A 155 -12.98 -5.05 -9.28
C LEU A 155 -14.09 -5.92 -8.66
N THR A 156 -14.96 -6.50 -9.47
CA THR A 156 -16.04 -7.37 -8.99
C THR A 156 -15.52 -8.61 -8.27
N LYS A 157 -14.37 -9.16 -8.67
CA LYS A 157 -13.73 -10.29 -8.00
C LYS A 157 -13.19 -9.86 -6.64
N LEU A 158 -12.48 -8.72 -6.58
CA LEU A 158 -11.93 -8.18 -5.34
C LEU A 158 -13.04 -7.82 -4.33
N MET A 159 -14.13 -7.19 -4.79
CA MET A 159 -15.26 -6.81 -3.93
C MET A 159 -15.99 -8.01 -3.30
N LYS A 160 -15.94 -9.17 -3.95
CA LYS A 160 -16.52 -10.43 -3.47
C LYS A 160 -15.59 -11.21 -2.53
N MET A 161 -14.33 -10.81 -2.36
CA MET A 161 -13.44 -11.46 -1.41
C MET A 161 -13.88 -11.20 0.02
N GLU A 162 -13.93 -12.27 0.79
CA GLU A 162 -14.16 -12.21 2.22
C GLU A 162 -12.95 -11.64 2.95
N TRP A 163 -13.19 -10.89 4.02
CA TRP A 163 -12.09 -10.30 4.80
C TRP A 163 -11.16 -11.37 5.39
N SER A 164 -11.70 -12.51 5.79
CA SER A 164 -10.90 -13.65 6.28
C SER A 164 -9.97 -14.22 5.20
N GLU A 165 -10.40 -14.22 3.93
CA GLU A 165 -9.55 -14.65 2.82
C GLU A 165 -8.38 -13.69 2.61
N ILE A 166 -8.68 -12.38 2.62
CA ILE A 166 -7.66 -11.32 2.48
C ILE A 166 -6.67 -11.38 3.64
N GLU A 167 -7.17 -11.56 4.86
CA GLU A 167 -6.34 -11.71 6.06
C GLU A 167 -5.40 -12.92 5.94
N ARG A 168 -5.90 -14.08 5.51
CA ARG A 168 -5.07 -15.27 5.31
C ARG A 168 -3.98 -15.05 4.26
N LYS A 169 -4.30 -14.35 3.16
CA LYS A 169 -3.30 -14.03 2.11
C LYS A 169 -2.25 -13.05 2.63
N LEU A 170 -2.66 -12.07 3.44
CA LEU A 170 -1.76 -11.16 4.15
C LEU A 170 -0.86 -11.89 5.14
N GLU A 171 -1.38 -12.87 5.89
CA GLU A 171 -0.55 -13.64 6.83
C GLU A 171 0.56 -14.45 6.14
N ALA A 172 0.30 -14.90 4.91
CA ALA A 172 1.26 -15.61 4.07
C ALA A 172 2.22 -14.68 3.30
N SER A 173 1.99 -13.37 3.33
CA SER A 173 2.79 -12.40 2.59
C SER A 173 4.06 -11.98 3.34
N ARG A 174 4.83 -11.08 2.72
CA ARG A 174 6.10 -10.57 3.24
C ARG A 174 6.09 -9.05 3.25
N SER A 175 7.23 -8.44 3.52
CA SER A 175 7.41 -6.97 3.49
C SER A 175 7.29 -6.36 2.08
N GLU A 176 7.23 -7.18 1.04
CA GLU A 176 7.05 -6.77 -0.36
C GLU A 176 6.03 -7.70 -1.01
N SER A 177 5.15 -7.15 -1.85
CA SER A 177 4.14 -7.90 -2.58
C SER A 177 3.96 -7.31 -3.98
N HIS A 178 3.81 -8.19 -4.97
CA HIS A 178 3.53 -7.81 -6.34
C HIS A 178 2.46 -8.74 -6.91
N CYS A 179 1.58 -8.19 -7.73
CA CYS A 179 0.53 -8.94 -8.41
C CYS A 179 0.40 -8.40 -9.82
N TRP A 180 0.44 -9.30 -10.80
CA TRP A 180 0.10 -9.02 -12.19
C TRP A 180 -1.03 -9.96 -12.60
N ASP A 181 -2.12 -9.37 -13.07
CA ASP A 181 -3.27 -10.11 -13.59
C ASP A 181 -3.18 -10.19 -15.11
N GLY A 182 -2.82 -11.36 -15.64
CA GLY A 182 -2.63 -11.55 -17.09
C GLY A 182 -3.91 -11.44 -17.91
N GLU A 183 -5.08 -11.60 -17.29
CA GLU A 183 -6.38 -11.45 -17.95
C GLU A 183 -6.71 -9.98 -18.21
N THR A 184 -6.53 -9.13 -17.20
CA THR A 184 -6.89 -7.72 -17.29
C THR A 184 -5.74 -6.77 -17.57
N GLY A 185 -4.48 -7.22 -17.43
CA GLY A 185 -3.30 -6.36 -17.50
C GLY A 185 -3.10 -5.48 -16.25
N ALA A 186 -3.92 -5.64 -15.21
CA ALA A 186 -3.80 -4.86 -13.99
C ALA A 186 -2.57 -5.29 -13.18
N LEU A 187 -1.87 -4.31 -12.61
CA LEU A 187 -0.68 -4.51 -11.82
C LEU A 187 -0.78 -3.77 -10.49
N ALA A 188 -0.39 -4.45 -9.42
CA ALA A 188 -0.18 -3.86 -8.10
C ALA A 188 1.22 -4.22 -7.61
N ALA A 189 1.90 -3.27 -6.99
CA ALA A 189 3.10 -3.55 -6.22
C ALA A 189 3.06 -2.74 -4.92
N ALA A 190 3.58 -3.31 -3.84
CA ALA A 190 3.71 -2.62 -2.58
C ALA A 190 4.92 -3.10 -1.78
N ASP A 191 5.49 -2.20 -0.99
CA ASP A 191 6.51 -2.49 0.01
C ASP A 191 6.21 -1.79 1.33
N ILE A 192 6.59 -2.42 2.44
CA ILE A 192 6.42 -1.89 3.79
C ILE A 192 7.76 -1.92 4.52
N LYS A 193 8.24 -0.75 4.97
CA LYS A 193 9.58 -0.59 5.57
C LYS A 193 9.52 0.24 6.84
N ASN A 194 10.30 -0.18 7.85
CA ASN A 194 10.46 0.58 9.09
C ASN A 194 11.38 1.77 8.86
N TYR A 195 10.96 2.94 9.35
CA TYR A 195 11.74 4.17 9.37
C TYR A 195 12.09 4.63 10.79
N GLY A 196 11.45 4.02 11.79
CA GLY A 196 11.80 4.07 13.21
C GLY A 196 11.17 2.87 13.92
N ASP A 197 11.28 2.82 15.24
CA ASP A 197 10.78 1.68 16.03
C ASP A 197 9.27 1.47 15.87
N LYS A 198 8.54 2.58 15.75
CA LYS A 198 7.07 2.61 15.66
C LYS A 198 6.53 3.19 14.36
N LEU A 199 7.40 3.77 13.53
CA LEU A 199 6.99 4.39 12.27
C LEU A 199 7.35 3.50 11.08
N THR A 200 6.35 3.20 10.27
CA THR A 200 6.47 2.38 9.08
C THR A 200 5.91 3.12 7.88
N LEU A 201 6.64 3.10 6.77
CA LEU A 201 6.16 3.59 5.49
C LEU A 201 5.68 2.41 4.66
N LEU A 202 4.45 2.50 4.18
CA LEU A 202 3.88 1.62 3.17
C LEU A 202 3.86 2.40 1.86
N ARG A 203 4.43 1.83 0.80
CA ARG A 203 4.28 2.36 -0.56
C ARG A 203 3.51 1.36 -1.38
N ALA A 204 2.56 1.85 -2.18
CA ALA A 204 1.83 1.05 -3.15
C ALA A 204 1.79 1.79 -4.49
N THR A 205 1.88 1.03 -5.57
CA THR A 205 1.74 1.52 -6.94
C THR A 205 0.68 0.69 -7.65
N PHE A 206 -0.26 1.37 -8.29
CA PHE A 206 -1.32 0.76 -9.07
C PHE A 206 -1.16 1.14 -10.52
N ASP A 207 -1.10 0.14 -11.40
CA ASP A 207 -0.83 0.34 -12.82
C ASP A 207 -1.69 -0.61 -13.67
N HIS A 208 -1.71 -0.35 -14.97
CA HIS A 208 -2.35 -1.17 -15.98
C HIS A 208 -1.51 -1.14 -17.26
N SER A 209 -0.91 -2.29 -17.57
CA SER A 209 -0.20 -2.51 -18.83
C SER A 209 -1.07 -3.38 -19.72
N PRO A 210 -1.62 -2.85 -20.83
CA PRO A 210 -2.40 -3.66 -21.75
C PRO A 210 -1.51 -4.76 -22.32
N SER A 211 -1.99 -6.01 -22.25
CA SER A 211 -1.35 -7.16 -22.86
C SER A 211 -1.10 -6.87 -24.35
N ILE A 212 0.17 -6.81 -24.76
CA ILE A 212 0.55 -6.77 -26.17
C ILE A 212 0.09 -8.12 -26.76
N LYS A 213 -1.00 -8.09 -27.52
CA LYS A 213 -1.46 -9.23 -28.31
C LYS A 213 -0.69 -9.35 -29.61
#